data_AF-A0A7V8Z2U7-F1
#
_entry.id   AF-A0A7V8Z2U7-F1
#
_cell.length_a   1.000
_cell.length_b   1.000
_cell.length_c   1.000
_cell.angle_alpha   90.00
_cell.angle_beta   90.00
_cell.angle_gamma   90.00
#
_symmetry.space_group_name_H-M   'P 1'
#
loop_
_entity.id
_entity.type
_entity.pdbx_description
1 polymer ?
#
loop_
_entity_poly.entity_id
_entity_poly.type
_entity_poly.pdbx_seq_one_letter_code
_entity_poly.pdbx_strand_id
1 'polypeptide(L)'
;MRREHFVPEPARANLRMENDLLKYEVLYLRRRVAALQTELAERPEPVPEPEVVVVPAEPSPRLIAAEKDLMWLLRRLDAPPLGWVARRRSGFRNLRHRWIEGAE
;
A
#
# COMPACT_ATOMS: atom_id res chain seq x y z
N MET A 1 38.24 -11.30 -19.55
CA MET A 1 37.56 -10.62 -20.68
C MET A 1 36.24 -10.04 -20.20
N ARG A 2 36.14 -8.73 -19.96
CA ARG A 2 34.84 -8.07 -19.73
C ARG A 2 34.14 -7.93 -21.07
N ARG A 3 32.93 -8.48 -21.20
CA ARG A 3 32.05 -8.17 -22.33
C ARG A 3 31.48 -6.78 -22.08
N GLU A 4 32.04 -5.79 -22.74
CA GLU A 4 31.41 -4.48 -22.83
C GLU A 4 30.09 -4.66 -23.56
N HIS A 5 28.98 -4.41 -22.86
CA HIS A 5 27.65 -4.44 -23.46
C HIS A 5 27.55 -3.26 -24.44
N PHE A 6 27.83 -3.54 -25.71
CA PHE A 6 27.59 -2.59 -26.78
C PHE A 6 26.09 -2.36 -26.92
N VAL A 7 25.61 -1.27 -26.34
CA VAL A 7 24.25 -0.77 -26.59
C VAL A 7 24.31 0.02 -27.90
N PRO A 8 23.60 -0.40 -28.96
CA PRO A 8 23.61 0.33 -30.23
C PRO A 8 23.06 1.74 -30.05
N GLU A 9 23.61 2.72 -30.78
CA GLU A 9 23.21 4.14 -30.70
C GLU A 9 21.70 4.42 -30.73
N PRO A 10 20.87 3.77 -31.58
CA PRO A 10 19.42 3.96 -31.51
C PRO A 10 18.82 3.51 -30.17
N ALA A 11 19.35 2.44 -29.57
CA ALA A 11 18.91 2.00 -28.25
C ALA A 11 19.38 2.95 -27.14
N ARG A 12 20.57 3.57 -27.27
CA ARG A 12 21.03 4.62 -26.36
C ARG A 12 20.18 5.89 -26.45
N ALA A 13 19.80 6.30 -27.66
CA ALA A 13 18.92 7.45 -27.87
C ALA A 13 17.53 7.21 -27.27
N ASN A 14 16.96 6.02 -27.47
CA ASN A 14 15.69 5.64 -26.84
C ASN A 14 15.77 5.68 -25.31
N LEU A 15 16.83 5.11 -24.71
CA LEU A 15 17.01 5.13 -23.27
C LEU A 15 17.20 6.55 -22.72
N ARG A 16 17.88 7.44 -23.45
CA ARG A 16 18.01 8.86 -23.07
C ARG A 16 16.66 9.56 -23.08
N MET A 17 15.88 9.36 -24.14
CA MET A 17 14.55 9.95 -24.27
C MET A 17 13.60 9.46 -23.17
N GLU A 18 13.63 8.16 -22.87
CA GLU A 18 12.85 7.58 -21.77
C GLU A 18 13.29 8.14 -20.41
N ASN A 19 14.60 8.27 -20.18
CA ASN A 19 15.12 8.87 -18.95
C ASN A 19 14.68 10.33 -18.78
N ASP A 20 14.68 11.10 -19.87
CA ASP A 20 14.23 12.49 -19.83
C ASP A 20 12.72 12.60 -19.61
N LEU A 21 11.91 11.73 -20.23
CA LEU A 21 10.48 11.63 -19.95
C LEU A 21 10.21 11.32 -18.47
N LEU A 22 10.92 10.33 -17.90
CA LEU A 22 10.80 9.97 -16.50
C LEU A 22 11.19 11.12 -15.56
N LYS A 23 12.20 11.92 -15.90
CA LYS A 23 12.55 13.12 -15.12
C LYS A 23 11.39 14.11 -15.09
N TYR A 24 10.75 14.36 -16.24
CA TYR A 24 9.59 15.25 -16.29
C TYR A 24 8.42 14.71 -15.46
N GLU A 25 8.15 13.40 -15.52
CA GLU A 25 7.11 12.77 -14.72
C GLU A 25 7.39 12.87 -13.22
N VAL A 26 8.61 12.60 -12.78
CA VAL A 26 9.01 12.75 -11.37
C VAL A 26 8.87 14.20 -10.90
N LEU A 27 9.29 15.17 -11.72
CA LEU A 27 9.14 16.59 -11.40
C LEU A 27 7.66 16.99 -11.26
N TYR A 28 6.81 16.52 -12.18
CA TYR A 28 5.38 16.76 -12.13
C TYR A 28 4.75 16.16 -10.87
N LEU A 29 5.03 14.89 -10.56
CA LEU A 29 4.50 14.20 -9.39
C LEU A 29 4.95 14.86 -8.08
N ARG A 30 6.22 15.29 -8.00
CA ARG A 30 6.73 16.02 -6.82
C ARG A 30 5.99 17.34 -6.61
N ARG A 31 5.76 18.11 -7.66
CA ARG A 31 4.97 19.35 -7.59
C ARG A 31 3.54 19.08 -7.14
N ARG A 32 2.91 18.02 -7.67
CA ARG A 32 1.55 17.63 -7.30
C ARG A 32 1.45 17.20 -5.83
N VAL A 33 2.41 16.43 -5.34
CA VAL A 33 2.47 16.05 -3.91
C VAL A 33 2.67 17.28 -3.03
N ALA A 34 3.59 18.18 -3.40
CA ALA A 34 3.80 19.41 -2.64
C ALA A 34 2.53 20.28 -2.58
N ALA A 35 1.81 20.43 -3.70
CA ALA A 35 0.55 21.16 -3.74
C ALA A 35 -0.51 20.53 -2.84
N LEU A 36 -0.67 19.20 -2.88
CA LEU A 36 -1.60 18.49 -1.99
C LEU A 36 -1.22 18.60 -0.52
N GLN A 37 0.08 18.59 -0.21
CA GLN A 37 0.57 18.81 1.15
C GLN A 37 0.27 20.23 1.63
N THR A 38 0.41 21.23 0.76
CA THR A 38 0.01 22.61 1.06
C THR A 38 -1.49 22.71 1.26
N GLU A 39 -2.31 22.12 0.40
CA GLU A 39 -3.77 22.08 0.56
C GLU A 39 -4.19 21.38 1.87
N LEU A 40 -3.50 20.31 2.26
CA LEU A 40 -3.75 19.62 3.54
C LEU A 40 -3.31 20.47 4.75
N ALA A 41 -2.27 21.28 4.61
CA ALA A 41 -1.80 22.19 5.66
C ALA A 41 -2.65 23.46 5.77
N GLU A 42 -3.22 23.93 4.66
CA GLU A 42 -4.15 25.06 4.60
C GLU A 42 -5.58 24.65 4.96
N ARG A 43 -5.92 23.37 4.82
CA ARG A 43 -7.14 22.82 5.37
C ARG A 43 -7.08 23.03 6.90
N PRO A 44 -8.04 23.78 7.48
CA PRO A 44 -8.03 24.01 8.91
C PRO A 44 -8.04 22.65 9.62
N GLU A 45 -7.07 22.45 10.51
CA GLU A 45 -7.15 21.41 11.53
C GLU A 45 -8.57 21.50 12.13
N PRO A 46 -9.32 20.39 12.19
CA PRO A 46 -10.61 20.42 12.85
C PRO A 46 -10.37 20.97 14.26
N VAL A 47 -10.99 22.11 14.57
CA VAL A 47 -10.99 22.65 15.93
C VAL A 47 -11.35 21.47 16.83
N PRO A 48 -10.56 21.16 17.89
CA PRO A 48 -10.95 20.13 18.81
C PRO A 48 -12.25 20.61 19.46
N GLU A 49 -13.37 20.11 18.95
CA GLU A 49 -14.67 20.28 19.59
C GLU A 49 -14.52 19.79 21.03
N PRO A 50 -15.11 20.50 22.01
CA PRO A 50 -15.00 20.13 23.42
C PRO A 50 -15.44 18.67 23.55
N GLU A 51 -14.54 17.83 24.06
CA GLU A 51 -14.71 16.40 24.32
C GLU A 51 -16.07 15.87 23.85
N VAL A 52 -16.17 15.55 22.56
CA VAL A 52 -17.18 14.58 22.15
C VAL A 52 -16.76 13.34 22.90
N VAL A 53 -17.45 13.08 24.01
CA VAL A 53 -17.45 11.81 24.71
C VAL A 53 -17.41 10.78 23.60
N VAL A 54 -16.29 10.09 23.45
CA VAL A 54 -16.18 8.96 22.54
C VAL A 54 -17.08 7.92 23.17
N VAL A 55 -18.39 8.06 22.94
CA VAL A 55 -19.33 6.98 23.03
C VAL A 55 -18.67 5.92 22.16
N PRO A 56 -18.34 4.73 22.70
CA PRO A 56 -17.79 3.68 21.87
C PRO A 56 -18.81 3.47 20.76
N ALA A 57 -18.49 3.99 19.58
CA ALA A 57 -19.35 3.86 18.43
C ALA A 57 -19.36 2.35 18.19
N GLU A 58 -20.50 1.73 18.47
CA GLU A 58 -20.75 0.33 18.17
C GLU A 58 -20.10 0.03 16.82
N PRO A 59 -19.16 -0.93 16.77
CA PRO A 59 -18.39 -1.15 15.56
C PRO A 59 -19.37 -1.29 14.41
N SER A 60 -19.22 -0.44 13.38
CA SER A 60 -20.16 -0.40 12.26
C SER A 60 -20.42 -1.83 11.81
N PRO A 61 -21.68 -2.23 11.55
CA PRO A 61 -21.98 -3.60 11.13
C PRO A 61 -21.19 -4.01 9.89
N ARG A 62 -20.78 -3.03 9.06
CA ARG A 62 -19.88 -3.23 7.92
C ARG A 62 -18.45 -3.57 8.33
N LEU A 63 -17.92 -2.97 9.39
CA LEU A 63 -16.60 -3.28 9.94
C LEU A 63 -16.59 -4.68 10.55
N ILE A 64 -17.61 -5.02 11.35
CA ILE A 64 -17.74 -6.37 11.92
C ILE A 64 -17.83 -7.44 10.82
N ALA A 65 -18.62 -7.17 9.76
CA ALA A 65 -18.73 -8.07 8.62
C ALA A 65 -17.40 -8.20 7.87
N ALA A 66 -16.71 -7.09 7.61
CA ALA A 66 -15.42 -7.09 6.92
C ALA A 66 -14.33 -7.81 7.71
N GLU A 67 -14.30 -7.68 9.05
CA GLU A 67 -13.37 -8.43 9.91
C GLU A 67 -13.63 -9.93 9.86
N LYS A 68 -14.90 -10.35 9.95
CA LYS A 68 -15.30 -11.76 9.82
C LYS A 68 -14.92 -12.32 8.45
N ASP A 69 -15.19 -11.58 7.37
CA ASP A 69 -14.85 -11.98 6.02
C ASP A 69 -13.33 -12.12 5.83
N LEU A 70 -12.55 -11.20 6.40
CA LEU A 70 -11.08 -11.29 6.39
C LEU A 70 -10.59 -12.55 7.10
N MET A 71 -11.12 -12.86 8.29
CA MET A 71 -10.77 -14.08 9.02
C MET A 71 -11.13 -15.35 8.24
N TRP A 72 -12.32 -15.38 7.63
CA TRP A 72 -12.75 -16.49 6.77
C TRP A 72 -11.84 -16.68 5.56
N LEU A 73 -11.45 -15.59 4.90
CA LEU A 73 -10.57 -15.62 3.75
C LEU A 73 -9.17 -16.10 4.11
N LEU A 74 -8.62 -15.65 5.24
CA LEU A 74 -7.32 -16.11 5.74
C LEU A 74 -7.35 -17.61 6.08
N ARG A 75 -8.39 -18.11 6.75
CA ARG A 75 -8.56 -19.54 7.05
C ARG A 75 -8.70 -20.38 5.78
N ARG A 76 -9.46 -19.89 4.80
CA ARG A 76 -9.64 -20.55 3.51
C ARG A 76 -8.34 -20.59 2.70
N LEU A 77 -7.57 -19.52 2.73
CA LEU A 77 -6.25 -19.48 2.08
C LEU A 77 -5.22 -20.38 2.77
N ASP A 78 -5.38 -20.64 4.07
CA ASP A 78 -4.52 -21.56 4.83
C ASP A 78 -4.83 -23.04 4.54
N ALA A 79 -5.95 -23.33 3.85
CA ALA A 79 -6.35 -24.68 3.47
C ALA A 79 -5.59 -25.20 2.22
N PRO A 80 -5.31 -26.51 2.12
CA PRO A 80 -4.68 -27.11 0.95
C PRO A 80 -5.54 -26.98 -0.32
N PRO A 81 -4.95 -26.91 -1.53
CA PRO A 81 -3.50 -26.94 -1.82
C PRO A 81 -2.82 -25.56 -1.74
N LEU A 82 -3.60 -24.47 -1.66
CA LEU A 82 -3.12 -23.09 -1.74
C LEU A 82 -2.39 -22.61 -0.46
N GLY A 83 -2.68 -23.23 0.69
CA GLY A 83 -2.09 -22.89 1.98
C GLY A 83 -0.56 -23.03 2.02
N TRP A 84 0.01 -23.97 1.27
CA TRP A 84 1.48 -24.10 1.22
C TRP A 84 2.14 -22.90 0.54
N VAL A 85 1.54 -22.40 -0.54
CA VAL A 85 2.03 -21.22 -1.26
C VAL A 85 1.81 -19.95 -0.45
N ALA A 86 0.65 -19.83 0.22
CA ALA A 86 0.34 -18.70 1.08
C ALA A 86 1.30 -18.60 2.26
N ARG A 87 1.58 -19.70 2.97
CA ARG A 87 2.53 -19.76 4.10
C ARG A 87 3.97 -19.38 3.73
N ARG A 88 4.34 -19.51 2.45
CA ARG A 88 5.66 -19.11 1.95
C ARG A 88 5.82 -17.58 1.86
N ARG A 89 4.72 -16.82 1.82
CA ARG A 89 4.75 -15.35 1.78
C ARG A 89 4.77 -14.77 3.20
N SER A 90 5.77 -13.95 3.50
CA SER A 90 5.91 -13.25 4.79
C SER A 90 4.70 -12.38 5.13
N GLY A 91 4.10 -11.71 4.12
CA GLY A 91 2.90 -10.90 4.31
C GLY A 91 1.70 -11.70 4.81
N PHE A 92 1.49 -12.92 4.30
CA PHE A 92 0.41 -13.80 4.76
C PHE A 92 0.64 -14.27 6.20
N ARG A 93 1.89 -14.61 6.55
CA ARG A 93 2.24 -15.00 7.94
C ARG A 93 1.97 -13.88 8.93
N ASN A 94 2.36 -12.65 8.60
CA ASN A 94 2.12 -11.48 9.46
C ASN A 94 0.62 -11.18 9.60
N LEU A 95 -0.16 -11.27 8.52
CA LEU A 95 -1.61 -11.09 8.57
C LEU A 95 -2.28 -12.17 9.41
N ARG A 96 -1.90 -13.44 9.22
CA ARG A 96 -2.41 -14.58 9.98
C ARG A 96 -2.10 -14.44 11.48
N HIS A 97 -0.86 -14.10 11.83
CA HIS A 97 -0.49 -13.90 13.24
C HIS A 97 -1.29 -12.74 13.86
N ARG A 98 -1.45 -11.63 13.15
CA ARG A 98 -2.17 -10.45 13.66
C ARG A 98 -3.67 -10.67 13.87
N TRP A 99 -4.32 -11.43 12.98
CA TRP A 99 -5.79 -11.53 12.94
C TRP A 99 -6.36 -12.89 13.35
N ILE A 100 -5.58 -13.95 13.31
CA ILE A 100 -6.02 -15.30 13.71
C ILE A 100 -5.38 -15.69 15.04
N GLU A 101 -4.08 -15.46 15.24
CA GLU A 101 -3.39 -15.85 16.49
C GLU A 101 -3.53 -14.79 17.60
N GLY A 102 -3.76 -13.52 17.24
CA GLY A 102 -4.05 -12.45 18.21
C GLY A 102 -5.53 -12.29 18.57
N ALA A 103 -6.41 -13.16 18.07
CA ALA A 103 -7.86 -13.12 18.29
C ALA A 103 -8.38 -14.30 19.16
N GLU A 104 -7.46 -15.13 19.69
CA GLU A 104 -7.70 -16.09 20.78
C GLU A 104 -7.26 -15.48 22.12
#